data_AF-A0A3B8Z9C5-F1
#
_entry.id   AF-A0A3B8Z9C5-F1
#
_cell.length_a   1.000
_cell.length_b   1.000
_cell.length_c   1.000
_cell.angle_alpha   90.00
_cell.angle_beta   90.00
_cell.angle_gamma   90.00
#
_symmetry.space_group_name_H-M   'P 1'
#
loop_
_entity.id
_entity.type
_entity.pdbx_description
1 polymer ?
#
loop_
_entity_poly.entity_id
_entity_poly.type
_entity_poly.pdbx_seq_one_letter_code
_entity_poly.pdbx_strand_id
1 'polypeptide(L)'
;MTQYQQQLIDYLPPVMRNFLKGSPKDELLKKVDATLLVFDQHVVHIESGQSNQFQETAGDLDPNRLAIACKLLLAEQQKERSVLLLFPPDEFVATRQVMPGIGKDNLVSAMKLQSENLLPTFTDSVALAVNPESADGGVEHVALWITNERLTQLFDAFERQDIFLVAIKPRVLNIEDSSTDCFVDEDRNSITAVNVIDAVISNWWHVNKLDFEDESYV
;
A
#
# COMPACT_ATOMS: atom_id res chain seq x y z
N MET A 1 -4.17 28.61 -13.25
CA MET A 1 -4.66 27.25 -13.55
C MET A 1 -4.88 27.15 -15.04
N THR A 2 -4.30 26.14 -15.68
CA THR A 2 -4.35 25.99 -17.15
C THR A 2 -5.63 25.29 -17.57
N GLN A 3 -6.13 25.60 -18.78
CA GLN A 3 -7.37 25.05 -19.35
C GLN A 3 -7.40 23.51 -19.39
N TYR A 4 -6.23 22.88 -19.46
CA TYR A 4 -6.03 21.42 -19.37
C TYR A 4 -6.31 20.84 -17.97
N GLN A 5 -6.00 21.58 -16.90
CA GLN A 5 -6.29 21.13 -15.52
C GLN A 5 -7.80 21.15 -15.24
N GLN A 6 -8.52 22.10 -15.83
CA GLN A 6 -9.98 22.17 -15.74
C GLN A 6 -10.65 20.95 -16.37
N GLN A 7 -10.18 20.54 -17.56
CA GLN A 7 -10.75 19.40 -18.28
C GLN A 7 -10.56 18.07 -17.52
N LEU A 8 -9.44 17.87 -16.83
CA LEU A 8 -9.21 16.67 -16.02
C LEU A 8 -10.10 16.60 -14.78
N ILE A 9 -10.38 17.74 -14.14
CA ILE A 9 -11.28 17.82 -12.97
C ILE A 9 -12.73 17.48 -13.35
N ASP A 10 -13.13 17.77 -14.58
CA ASP A 10 -14.47 17.49 -15.09
C ASP A 10 -14.71 16.00 -15.40
N TYR A 11 -13.67 15.17 -15.52
CA TYR A 11 -13.81 13.72 -15.65
C TYR A 11 -13.86 12.98 -14.32
N LEU A 12 -13.60 13.66 -13.20
CA LEU A 12 -13.64 13.05 -11.88
C LEU A 12 -15.08 12.96 -11.35
N PRO A 13 -15.44 11.84 -10.66
CA PRO A 13 -16.73 11.68 -10.00
C PRO A 13 -17.08 12.86 -9.08
N PRO A 14 -18.36 13.20 -8.87
CA PRO A 14 -18.77 14.36 -8.07
C PRO A 14 -18.21 14.36 -6.64
N VAL A 15 -18.00 13.18 -6.07
CA VAL A 15 -17.38 13.02 -4.75
C VAL A 15 -15.93 13.52 -4.82
N MET A 16 -15.13 13.04 -5.80
CA MET A 16 -13.74 13.46 -6.08
C MET A 16 -13.56 14.98 -6.25
N ARG A 17 -14.53 15.67 -6.84
CA ARG A 17 -14.49 17.14 -7.04
C ARG A 17 -14.54 17.94 -5.74
N ASN A 18 -15.21 17.42 -4.71
CA ASN A 18 -15.33 18.08 -3.40
C ASN A 18 -14.07 17.89 -2.53
N PHE A 19 -13.23 16.89 -2.80
CA PHE A 19 -12.02 16.57 -2.03
C PHE A 19 -10.79 17.42 -2.36
N LEU A 20 -10.83 18.25 -3.42
CA LEU A 20 -9.73 19.16 -3.78
C LEU A 20 -9.63 20.39 -2.84
N LYS A 21 -10.39 20.44 -1.73
CA LYS A 21 -10.52 21.60 -0.83
C LYS A 21 -10.07 21.39 0.63
N GLY A 22 -9.56 20.20 1.01
CA GLY A 22 -9.08 19.89 2.37
C GLY A 22 -8.04 18.76 2.38
N SER A 23 -7.42 18.45 3.51
CA SER A 23 -6.39 17.39 3.67
C SER A 23 -7.00 15.99 3.38
N PRO A 24 -6.80 15.41 2.17
CA PRO A 24 -7.69 14.37 1.64
C PRO A 24 -7.60 13.01 2.33
N LYS A 25 -6.49 12.72 3.02
CA LYS A 25 -6.17 11.39 3.54
C LYS A 25 -7.03 11.01 4.76
N ASP A 26 -7.20 11.92 5.71
CA ASP A 26 -7.91 11.63 6.96
C ASP A 26 -9.41 11.49 6.76
N GLU A 27 -9.98 12.22 5.81
CA GLU A 27 -11.40 12.09 5.45
C GLU A 27 -11.71 10.82 4.66
N LEU A 28 -10.74 10.33 3.86
CA LEU A 28 -10.87 9.05 3.15
C LEU A 28 -10.80 7.87 4.12
N LEU A 29 -9.85 7.88 5.05
CA LEU A 29 -9.72 6.80 6.05
C LEU A 29 -10.93 6.73 7.00
N LYS A 30 -11.56 7.88 7.31
CA LYS A 30 -12.83 7.91 8.08
C LYS A 30 -14.01 7.25 7.38
N LYS A 31 -13.93 7.01 6.07
CA LYS A 31 -14.96 6.35 5.28
C LYS A 31 -14.74 4.84 5.15
N VAL A 32 -13.61 4.31 5.63
CA VAL A 32 -13.36 2.87 5.62
C VAL A 32 -14.40 2.18 6.51
N ASP A 33 -15.16 1.26 5.93
CA ASP A 33 -16.21 0.50 6.59
C ASP A 33 -15.84 -0.97 6.84
N ALA A 34 -14.76 -1.44 6.22
CA ALA A 34 -14.23 -2.78 6.39
C ALA A 34 -12.73 -2.84 6.07
N THR A 35 -12.02 -3.69 6.79
CA THR A 35 -10.60 -3.95 6.59
C THR A 35 -10.42 -5.39 6.12
N LEU A 36 -9.80 -5.54 4.95
CA LEU A 36 -9.56 -6.84 4.34
C LEU A 36 -8.06 -7.12 4.34
N LEU A 37 -7.66 -8.23 4.95
CA LEU A 37 -6.28 -8.67 5.02
C LEU A 37 -6.03 -9.81 4.06
N VAL A 38 -4.97 -9.69 3.26
CA VAL A 38 -4.51 -10.70 2.33
C VAL A 38 -3.27 -11.39 2.90
N PHE A 39 -3.34 -12.71 3.00
CA PHE A 39 -2.25 -13.55 3.48
C PHE A 39 -2.22 -14.86 2.69
N ASP A 40 -1.13 -15.09 1.96
CA ASP A 40 -1.06 -16.09 0.90
C ASP A 40 -2.34 -16.06 0.03
N GLN A 41 -3.04 -17.19 -0.06
CA GLN A 41 -4.25 -17.41 -0.85
C GLN A 41 -5.54 -17.16 -0.06
N HIS A 42 -5.46 -16.47 1.07
CA HIS A 42 -6.60 -16.17 1.92
C HIS A 42 -6.83 -14.67 2.01
N VAL A 43 -8.10 -14.31 2.04
CA VAL A 43 -8.56 -12.99 2.47
C VAL A 43 -9.35 -13.14 3.76
N VAL A 44 -9.09 -12.25 4.70
CA VAL A 44 -9.75 -12.21 6.01
C VAL A 44 -10.39 -10.84 6.18
N HIS A 45 -11.68 -10.81 6.52
CA HIS A 45 -12.33 -9.59 6.99
C HIS A 45 -12.02 -9.43 8.48
N ILE A 46 -11.23 -8.42 8.83
CA ILE A 46 -10.65 -8.26 10.16
C ILE A 46 -11.74 -8.13 11.23
N GLU A 47 -12.79 -7.35 10.93
CA GLU A 47 -13.82 -7.00 11.90
C GLU A 47 -14.71 -8.20 12.26
N SER A 48 -14.98 -9.12 11.33
CA SER A 48 -15.78 -10.32 11.60
C SER A 48 -14.97 -11.59 11.82
N GLY A 49 -13.67 -11.56 11.51
CA GLY A 49 -12.79 -12.74 11.48
C GLY A 49 -13.15 -13.77 10.41
N GLN A 50 -14.11 -13.48 9.52
CA GLN A 50 -14.48 -14.38 8.44
C GLN A 50 -13.38 -14.39 7.38
N SER A 51 -13.09 -15.58 6.85
CA SER A 51 -12.05 -15.78 5.85
C SER A 51 -12.60 -16.47 4.61
N ASN A 52 -12.03 -16.14 3.45
CA ASN A 52 -12.31 -16.83 2.20
C ASN A 52 -10.99 -17.11 1.48
N GLN A 53 -10.99 -18.12 0.63
CA GLN A 53 -9.84 -18.51 -0.15
C GLN A 53 -10.01 -18.08 -1.60
N PHE A 54 -8.92 -17.67 -2.24
CA PHE A 54 -8.84 -17.45 -3.68
C PHE A 54 -7.65 -18.23 -4.24
N GLN A 55 -7.70 -18.55 -5.53
CA GLN A 55 -6.59 -19.23 -6.19
C GLN A 55 -5.69 -18.19 -6.87
N GLU A 56 -4.38 -18.32 -6.66
CA GLU A 56 -3.37 -17.62 -7.46
C GLU A 56 -3.24 -18.29 -8.83
N THR A 57 -2.85 -17.50 -9.84
CA THR A 57 -2.53 -18.04 -11.17
C THR A 57 -1.03 -17.87 -11.39
N ALA A 58 -0.33 -18.97 -11.69
CA ALA A 58 1.11 -18.96 -11.97
C ALA A 58 2.02 -18.39 -10.87
N GLY A 59 1.55 -18.32 -9.61
CA GLY A 59 2.31 -17.81 -8.47
C GLY A 59 2.07 -16.34 -8.16
N ASP A 60 1.31 -15.62 -9.01
CA ASP A 60 0.96 -14.22 -8.79
C ASP A 60 -0.48 -14.07 -8.31
N LEU A 61 -0.69 -13.09 -7.44
CA LEU A 61 -2.02 -12.71 -6.97
C LEU A 61 -2.81 -12.05 -8.10
N ASP A 62 -3.92 -12.67 -8.49
CA ASP A 62 -4.89 -12.17 -9.48
C ASP A 62 -5.88 -11.19 -8.82
N PRO A 63 -5.86 -9.89 -9.19
CA PRO A 63 -6.74 -8.87 -8.62
C PRO A 63 -8.22 -9.18 -8.75
N ASN A 64 -8.66 -9.80 -9.85
CA ASN A 64 -10.08 -10.09 -10.06
C ASN A 64 -10.56 -11.19 -9.10
N ARG A 65 -9.74 -12.24 -8.91
CA ARG A 65 -10.06 -13.33 -7.98
C ARG A 65 -10.05 -12.83 -6.53
N LEU A 66 -9.08 -11.98 -6.18
CA LEU A 66 -9.05 -11.33 -4.88
C LEU A 66 -10.33 -10.52 -4.66
N ALA A 67 -10.70 -9.63 -5.58
CA ALA A 67 -11.88 -8.78 -5.44
C ALA A 67 -13.17 -9.60 -5.29
N ILE A 68 -13.32 -10.71 -6.03
CA ILE A 68 -14.44 -11.63 -5.89
C ILE A 68 -14.46 -12.25 -4.48
N ALA A 69 -13.32 -12.72 -3.98
CA ALA A 69 -13.22 -13.33 -2.65
C ALA A 69 -13.55 -12.31 -1.54
N CYS A 70 -13.09 -11.07 -1.69
CA CYS A 70 -13.46 -9.93 -0.83
C CYS A 70 -14.97 -9.69 -0.85
N LYS A 71 -15.60 -9.65 -2.03
CA LYS A 71 -17.04 -9.42 -2.16
C LYS A 71 -17.88 -10.45 -1.41
N LEU A 72 -17.47 -11.71 -1.47
CA LEU A 72 -18.15 -12.81 -0.76
C LEU A 72 -18.10 -12.63 0.77
N LEU A 73 -17.04 -12.01 1.30
CA LEU A 73 -16.93 -11.70 2.74
C LEU A 73 -17.77 -10.50 3.17
N LEU A 74 -18.00 -9.55 2.26
CA LEU A 74 -18.69 -8.29 2.53
C LEU A 74 -20.21 -8.36 2.30
N ALA A 75 -20.77 -9.53 1.96
CA ALA A 75 -22.11 -9.71 1.41
C ALA A 75 -23.30 -9.32 2.34
N GLU A 76 -23.06 -8.71 3.50
CA GLU A 76 -24.11 -8.21 4.38
C GLU A 76 -24.47 -6.73 4.10
N GLN A 77 -25.63 -6.53 3.48
CA GLN A 77 -26.56 -5.39 3.57
C GLN A 77 -26.20 -3.99 3.03
N GLN A 78 -24.99 -3.70 2.53
CA GLN A 78 -24.68 -2.36 1.98
C GLN A 78 -24.22 -2.38 0.52
N LYS A 79 -24.69 -1.39 -0.25
CA LYS A 79 -24.62 -1.36 -1.71
C LYS A 79 -23.29 -0.82 -2.27
N GLU A 80 -22.52 -0.13 -1.45
CA GLU A 80 -21.16 0.34 -1.77
C GLU A 80 -20.33 0.22 -0.49
N ARG A 81 -19.32 -0.64 -0.50
CA ARG A 81 -18.42 -0.82 0.64
C ARG A 81 -17.11 -0.08 0.39
N SER A 82 -16.64 0.68 1.36
CA SER A 82 -15.40 1.44 1.30
C SER A 82 -14.31 0.72 2.10
N VAL A 83 -13.37 0.07 1.43
CA VAL A 83 -12.47 -0.89 2.09
C VAL A 83 -11.02 -0.42 2.15
N LEU A 84 -10.35 -0.78 3.25
CA LEU A 84 -8.90 -0.77 3.36
C LEU A 84 -8.37 -2.18 3.05
N LEU A 85 -7.43 -2.28 2.11
CA LEU A 85 -6.77 -3.55 1.80
C LEU A 85 -5.40 -3.59 2.49
N LEU A 86 -5.25 -4.51 3.44
CA LEU A 86 -3.97 -4.87 4.04
C LEU A 86 -3.31 -5.94 3.16
N PHE A 87 -2.23 -5.55 2.50
CA PHE A 87 -1.67 -6.28 1.37
C PHE A 87 -0.28 -6.85 1.69
N PRO A 88 0.16 -7.92 1.01
CA PRO A 88 1.46 -8.51 1.24
C PRO A 88 2.61 -7.51 1.07
N PRO A 89 3.63 -7.53 1.95
CA PRO A 89 4.77 -6.61 1.85
C PRO A 89 5.60 -6.79 0.58
N ASP A 90 5.61 -7.98 -0.03
CA ASP A 90 6.35 -8.29 -1.26
C ASP A 90 5.79 -7.57 -2.51
N GLU A 91 4.55 -7.07 -2.43
CA GLU A 91 3.92 -6.21 -3.46
C GLU A 91 4.47 -4.77 -3.45
N PHE A 92 5.35 -4.45 -2.49
CA PHE A 92 5.96 -3.14 -2.35
C PHE A 92 7.48 -3.22 -2.43
N VAL A 93 8.07 -2.33 -3.21
CA VAL A 93 9.51 -2.09 -3.18
C VAL A 93 9.81 -1.04 -2.13
N ALA A 94 10.84 -1.25 -1.31
CA ALA A 94 11.31 -0.26 -0.34
C ALA A 94 12.67 0.31 -0.75
N THR A 95 12.85 1.62 -0.62
CA THR A 95 14.16 2.27 -0.79
C THR A 95 14.45 3.19 0.39
N ARG A 96 15.74 3.29 0.77
CA ARG A 96 16.22 4.22 1.79
C ARG A 96 16.98 5.35 1.14
N GLN A 97 16.62 6.60 1.45
CA GLN A 97 17.26 7.79 0.91
C GLN A 97 17.72 8.74 2.00
N VAL A 98 18.92 9.30 1.79
CA VAL A 98 19.47 10.38 2.62
C VAL A 98 19.10 11.72 1.97
N MET A 99 18.21 12.50 2.58
CA MET A 99 17.73 13.80 2.08
C MET A 99 17.80 14.89 3.17
N PRO A 100 19.00 15.43 3.45
CA PRO A 100 19.17 16.41 4.52
C PRO A 100 18.47 17.74 4.20
N GLY A 101 17.79 18.30 5.21
CA GLY A 101 17.19 19.64 5.12
C GLY A 101 15.86 19.72 4.37
N ILE A 102 15.24 18.59 4.03
CA ILE A 102 13.91 18.55 3.42
C ILE A 102 12.85 18.54 4.52
N GLY A 103 11.98 19.55 4.53
CA GLY A 103 10.84 19.60 5.45
C GLY A 103 9.69 18.67 5.02
N LYS A 104 8.80 18.33 5.97
CA LYS A 104 7.66 17.41 5.79
C LYS A 104 6.88 17.63 4.50
N ASP A 105 6.50 18.87 4.23
CA ASP A 105 5.65 19.26 3.10
C ASP A 105 6.31 18.98 1.74
N ASN A 106 7.65 18.95 1.71
CA ASN A 106 8.44 18.80 0.50
C ASN A 106 8.99 17.38 0.31
N LEU A 107 8.95 16.53 1.34
CA LEU A 107 9.57 15.20 1.31
C LEU A 107 9.02 14.32 0.19
N VAL A 108 7.70 14.27 0.03
CA VAL A 108 7.06 13.48 -1.03
C VAL A 108 7.50 13.96 -2.42
N SER A 109 7.55 15.28 -2.63
CA SER A 109 7.94 15.87 -3.91
C SER A 109 9.43 15.65 -4.20
N ALA A 110 10.29 15.79 -3.20
CA ALA A 110 11.73 15.54 -3.31
C ALA A 110 12.01 14.07 -3.65
N MET A 111 11.33 13.14 -2.99
CA MET A 111 11.42 11.70 -3.27
C MET A 111 10.97 11.36 -4.69
N LYS A 112 9.86 11.94 -5.17
CA LYS A 112 9.40 11.75 -6.55
C LYS A 112 10.42 12.22 -7.57
N LEU A 113 11.12 13.33 -7.33
CA LEU A 113 12.17 13.81 -8.23
C LEU A 113 13.38 12.85 -8.29
N GLN A 114 13.58 12.03 -7.26
CA GLN A 114 14.63 11.03 -7.26
C GLN A 114 14.20 9.69 -7.86
N SER A 115 12.92 9.46 -8.15
CA SER A 115 12.44 8.12 -8.57
C SER A 115 13.19 7.58 -9.79
N GLU A 116 13.53 8.44 -10.76
CA GLU A 116 14.30 8.07 -11.95
C GLU A 116 15.75 7.63 -11.63
N ASN A 117 16.35 8.15 -10.55
CA ASN A 117 17.67 7.73 -10.10
C ASN A 117 17.61 6.45 -9.26
N LEU A 118 16.52 6.24 -8.52
CA LEU A 118 16.35 5.12 -7.61
C LEU A 118 15.89 3.85 -8.30
N LEU A 119 15.13 4.01 -9.38
CA LEU A 119 14.61 2.93 -10.21
C LEU A 119 15.07 3.15 -11.66
N PRO A 120 16.39 3.19 -11.93
CA PRO A 120 16.94 3.71 -13.20
C PRO A 120 16.58 2.89 -14.43
N THR A 121 16.23 1.61 -14.25
CA THR A 121 15.78 0.73 -15.32
C THR A 121 14.27 0.54 -15.35
N PHE A 122 13.54 1.16 -14.41
CA PHE A 122 12.10 1.00 -14.30
C PHE A 122 11.41 2.11 -15.09
N THR A 123 10.88 1.76 -16.26
CA THR A 123 10.25 2.70 -17.18
C THR A 123 8.81 3.03 -16.82
N ASP A 124 8.19 2.19 -15.99
CA ASP A 124 6.78 2.31 -15.68
C ASP A 124 6.53 3.31 -14.56
N SER A 125 5.35 3.92 -14.59
CA SER A 125 4.96 4.91 -13.59
C SER A 125 4.74 4.22 -12.23
N VAL A 126 5.34 4.77 -11.17
CA VAL A 126 5.20 4.26 -9.80
C VAL A 126 4.44 5.22 -8.91
N ALA A 127 3.68 4.67 -7.98
CA ALA A 127 3.17 5.39 -6.82
C ALA A 127 4.21 5.36 -5.70
N LEU A 128 4.23 6.43 -4.90
CA LEU A 128 5.13 6.61 -3.77
C LEU A 128 4.33 6.80 -2.48
N ALA A 129 4.75 6.11 -1.43
CA ALA A 129 4.42 6.42 -0.05
C ALA A 129 5.70 6.68 0.77
N VAL A 130 5.72 7.77 1.53
CA VAL A 130 6.77 8.09 2.51
C VAL A 130 6.08 8.75 3.70
N ASN A 131 6.54 8.46 4.92
CA ASN A 131 6.02 9.10 6.12
C ASN A 131 6.63 10.52 6.25
N PRO A 132 5.85 11.61 6.14
CA PRO A 132 6.37 12.97 6.27
C PRO A 132 7.01 13.25 7.63
N GLU A 133 6.54 12.58 8.69
CA GLU A 133 7.06 12.73 10.05
C GLU A 133 8.53 12.29 10.17
N SER A 134 9.02 11.47 9.22
CA SER A 134 10.45 11.12 9.16
C SER A 134 11.38 12.32 8.96
N ALA A 135 10.86 13.46 8.48
CA ALA A 135 11.62 14.70 8.35
C ALA A 135 11.91 15.41 9.69
N ASP A 136 11.19 15.09 10.78
CA ASP A 136 11.42 15.71 12.09
C ASP A 136 12.60 15.09 12.84
N GLY A 137 12.85 13.80 12.61
CA GLY A 137 13.80 13.01 13.40
C GLY A 137 15.09 12.61 12.68
N GLY A 138 15.21 12.84 11.37
CA GLY A 138 16.36 12.33 10.62
C GLY A 138 16.52 12.88 9.22
N VAL A 139 17.65 12.51 8.62
CA VAL A 139 17.99 12.76 7.21
C VAL A 139 17.72 11.52 6.35
N GLU A 140 17.43 10.37 6.96
CA GLU A 140 17.14 9.12 6.28
C GLU A 140 15.65 8.84 6.28
N HIS A 141 15.15 8.45 5.11
CA HIS A 141 13.73 8.22 4.89
C HIS A 141 13.54 6.92 4.12
N VAL A 142 12.59 6.10 4.59
CA VAL A 142 12.15 4.90 3.86
C VAL A 142 10.93 5.25 3.02
N ALA A 143 11.05 4.99 1.72
CA ALA A 143 10.00 5.14 0.73
C ALA A 143 9.51 3.76 0.28
N LEU A 144 8.19 3.62 0.14
CA LEU A 144 7.55 2.44 -0.41
C LEU A 144 6.99 2.76 -1.79
N TRP A 145 7.13 1.81 -2.71
CA TRP A 145 6.80 1.97 -4.12
C TRP A 145 5.96 0.79 -4.59
N ILE A 146 4.98 1.09 -5.45
CA ILE A 146 4.16 0.11 -6.15
C ILE A 146 3.88 0.65 -7.55
N THR A 147 3.76 -0.22 -8.55
CA THR A 147 3.51 0.21 -9.92
C THR A 147 2.09 0.76 -10.06
N ASN A 148 1.92 1.81 -10.87
CA ASN A 148 0.58 2.34 -11.15
C ASN A 148 -0.27 1.34 -11.93
N GLU A 149 0.35 0.47 -12.74
CA GLU A 149 -0.33 -0.65 -13.38
C GLU A 149 -0.96 -1.57 -12.32
N ARG A 150 -0.17 -2.03 -11.34
CA ARG A 150 -0.64 -2.93 -10.28
C ARG A 150 -1.78 -2.29 -9.47
N LEU A 151 -1.63 -1.02 -9.11
CA LEU A 151 -2.70 -0.27 -8.45
C LEU A 151 -3.96 -0.22 -9.31
N THR A 152 -3.83 0.12 -10.58
CA THR A 152 -4.99 0.22 -11.51
C THR A 152 -5.70 -1.13 -11.62
N GLN A 153 -4.96 -2.23 -11.75
CA GLN A 153 -5.54 -3.57 -11.79
C GLN A 153 -6.34 -3.89 -10.52
N LEU A 154 -5.85 -3.50 -9.34
CA LEU A 154 -6.55 -3.67 -8.06
C LEU A 154 -7.80 -2.78 -7.97
N PHE A 155 -7.68 -1.48 -8.26
CA PHE A 155 -8.81 -0.55 -8.23
C PHE A 155 -9.92 -1.00 -9.20
N ASP A 156 -9.57 -1.31 -10.45
CA ASP A 156 -10.52 -1.78 -11.46
C ASP A 156 -11.20 -3.10 -11.04
N ALA A 157 -10.45 -4.03 -10.45
CA ALA A 157 -11.00 -5.31 -10.01
C ALA A 157 -12.02 -5.14 -8.88
N PHE A 158 -11.72 -4.27 -7.90
CA PHE A 158 -12.63 -3.97 -6.79
C PHE A 158 -13.85 -3.17 -7.27
N GLU A 159 -13.66 -2.21 -8.19
CA GLU A 159 -14.76 -1.45 -8.79
C GLU A 159 -15.77 -2.36 -9.50
N ARG A 160 -15.30 -3.38 -10.26
CA ARG A 160 -16.18 -4.39 -10.90
C ARG A 160 -17.02 -5.19 -9.91
N GLN A 161 -16.66 -5.20 -8.63
CA GLN A 161 -17.41 -5.88 -7.56
C GLN A 161 -18.25 -4.90 -6.73
N ASP A 162 -18.40 -3.65 -7.17
CA ASP A 162 -19.05 -2.55 -6.41
C ASP A 162 -18.38 -2.31 -5.04
N ILE A 163 -17.05 -2.42 -4.99
CA ILE A 163 -16.26 -2.13 -3.80
C ILE A 163 -15.38 -0.90 -4.08
N PHE A 164 -15.53 0.12 -3.26
CA PHE A 164 -14.66 1.29 -3.28
C PHE A 164 -13.39 0.99 -2.48
N LEU A 165 -12.29 0.69 -3.16
CA LEU A 165 -11.00 0.53 -2.51
C LEU A 165 -10.48 1.91 -2.09
N VAL A 166 -10.42 2.18 -0.78
CA VAL A 166 -10.02 3.48 -0.23
C VAL A 166 -8.50 3.63 -0.24
N ALA A 167 -7.81 2.59 0.20
CA ALA A 167 -6.37 2.55 0.31
C ALA A 167 -5.86 1.12 0.29
N ILE A 168 -4.58 0.98 -0.07
CA ILE A 168 -3.82 -0.25 0.05
C ILE A 168 -2.65 0.07 0.98
N LYS A 169 -2.40 -0.80 1.96
CA LYS A 169 -1.37 -0.65 2.99
C LYS A 169 -0.65 -1.98 3.18
N PRO A 170 0.69 -2.02 3.29
CA PRO A 170 1.38 -3.24 3.69
C PRO A 170 0.86 -3.72 5.05
N ARG A 171 0.46 -4.99 5.14
CA ARG A 171 -0.23 -5.53 6.32
C ARG A 171 0.63 -5.47 7.59
N VAL A 172 1.95 -5.62 7.47
CA VAL A 172 2.92 -5.47 8.57
C VAL A 172 2.85 -4.10 9.25
N LEU A 173 2.44 -3.05 8.54
CA LEU A 173 2.29 -1.70 9.10
C LEU A 173 0.97 -1.52 9.86
N ASN A 174 0.13 -2.55 9.95
CA ASN A 174 -1.12 -2.54 10.68
C ASN A 174 -1.01 -3.11 12.10
N ILE A 175 0.20 -3.40 12.55
CA ILE A 175 0.46 -3.89 13.90
C ILE A 175 0.48 -2.69 14.85
N GLU A 176 -0.41 -2.70 15.85
CA GLU A 176 -0.55 -1.65 16.87
C GLU A 176 0.09 -2.09 18.21
N ASP A 177 1.28 -2.69 18.15
CA ASP A 177 2.00 -3.12 19.35
C ASP A 177 3.09 -2.10 19.70
N SER A 178 2.94 -1.43 20.84
CA SER A 178 3.91 -0.44 21.34
C SER A 178 5.10 -1.07 22.08
N SER A 179 5.14 -2.40 22.22
CA SER A 179 6.16 -3.10 23.01
C SER A 179 7.38 -3.53 22.20
N THR A 180 7.26 -3.58 20.87
CA THR A 180 8.30 -4.09 19.98
C THR A 180 8.46 -3.15 18.78
N ASP A 181 9.66 -2.64 18.56
CA ASP A 181 9.95 -1.73 17.44
C ASP A 181 10.21 -2.49 16.13
N CYS A 182 10.28 -3.82 16.14
CA CYS A 182 10.59 -4.65 14.98
C CYS A 182 9.53 -5.74 14.78
N PHE A 183 8.89 -5.71 13.62
CA PHE A 183 7.86 -6.65 13.22
C PHE A 183 8.38 -7.56 12.12
N VAL A 184 8.08 -8.85 12.21
CA VAL A 184 8.39 -9.82 11.16
C VAL A 184 7.08 -10.33 10.58
N ASP A 185 6.98 -10.26 9.27
CA ASP A 185 5.88 -10.77 8.46
C ASP A 185 6.43 -11.84 7.51
N GLU A 186 5.81 -13.00 7.50
CA GLU A 186 6.29 -14.18 6.79
C GLU A 186 5.17 -14.74 5.90
N ASP A 187 5.35 -14.61 4.58
CA ASP A 187 4.54 -15.32 3.58
C ASP A 187 5.16 -16.68 3.26
N ARG A 188 4.51 -17.46 2.41
CA ARG A 188 5.06 -18.73 1.90
C ARG A 188 6.48 -18.60 1.35
N ASN A 189 6.76 -17.57 0.54
CA ASN A 189 7.99 -17.45 -0.25
C ASN A 189 8.93 -16.34 0.22
N SER A 190 8.52 -15.50 1.16
CA SER A 190 9.30 -14.33 1.55
C SER A 190 9.17 -14.02 3.03
N ILE A 191 10.16 -13.30 3.55
CA ILE A 191 10.18 -12.78 4.91
C ILE A 191 10.45 -11.29 4.83
N THR A 192 9.59 -10.50 5.47
CA THR A 192 9.74 -9.06 5.59
C THR A 192 9.86 -8.66 7.05
N ALA A 193 10.96 -8.04 7.43
CA ALA A 193 11.14 -7.43 8.73
C ALA A 193 11.07 -5.90 8.61
N VAL A 194 10.27 -5.27 9.46
CA VAL A 194 10.08 -3.81 9.46
C VAL A 194 10.35 -3.29 10.85
N ASN A 195 11.25 -2.32 10.94
CA ASN A 195 11.49 -1.59 12.17
C ASN A 195 10.77 -0.24 12.11
N VAL A 196 9.94 0.06 13.12
CA VAL A 196 9.16 1.28 13.27
C VAL A 196 9.52 1.94 14.61
N ILE A 197 10.03 3.17 14.56
CA ILE A 197 10.38 3.98 15.73
C ILE A 197 9.53 5.24 15.68
N ASP A 198 8.81 5.55 16.76
CA ASP A 198 7.93 6.73 16.83
C ASP A 198 6.96 6.84 15.64
N ALA A 199 6.36 5.71 15.24
CA ALA A 199 5.47 5.58 14.07
C ALA A 199 6.12 5.87 12.69
N VAL A 200 7.46 5.96 12.63
CA VAL A 200 8.23 6.12 11.39
C VAL A 200 8.97 4.83 11.06
N ILE A 201 8.87 4.39 9.80
CA ILE A 201 9.64 3.24 9.31
C ILE A 201 11.12 3.62 9.28
N SER A 202 11.91 2.98 10.15
CA SER A 202 13.36 3.15 10.21
C SER A 202 14.05 2.17 9.27
N ASN A 203 13.59 0.91 9.22
CA ASN A 203 14.17 -0.15 8.38
C ASN A 203 13.07 -0.99 7.73
N TRP A 204 13.36 -1.44 6.51
CA TRP A 204 12.57 -2.41 5.77
C TRP A 204 13.52 -3.43 5.14
N TRP A 205 13.45 -4.67 5.58
CA TRP A 205 14.25 -5.76 5.07
C TRP A 205 13.33 -6.81 4.49
N HIS A 206 13.55 -7.16 3.24
CA HIS A 206 12.77 -8.14 2.52
C HIS A 206 13.72 -9.17 1.90
N VAL A 207 13.43 -10.45 2.11
CA VAL A 207 14.27 -11.55 1.61
C VAL A 207 13.36 -12.62 1.02
N ASN A 208 13.74 -13.14 -0.15
CA ASN A 208 13.11 -14.33 -0.71
C ASN A 208 13.64 -15.55 0.05
N LYS A 209 12.76 -16.46 0.47
CA LYS A 209 13.18 -17.62 1.27
C LYS A 209 14.18 -18.53 0.55
N LEU A 210 14.17 -18.55 -0.78
CA LEU A 210 15.15 -19.27 -1.58
C LEU A 210 16.58 -18.74 -1.36
N ASP A 211 16.75 -17.47 -1.00
CA ASP A 211 18.06 -16.88 -0.72
C ASP A 211 18.69 -17.45 0.57
N PHE A 212 17.90 -18.04 1.47
CA PHE A 212 18.41 -18.74 2.66
C PHE A 212 18.87 -20.17 2.37
N GLU A 213 18.48 -20.75 1.23
CA GLU A 213 18.88 -22.11 0.83
C GLU A 213 20.26 -22.11 0.15
N ASP A 214 20.79 -20.93 -0.18
CA ASP A 214 22.12 -20.76 -0.74
C ASP A 214 23.18 -20.79 0.38
N GLU A 215 23.92 -21.90 0.50
CA GLU A 215 24.92 -22.19 1.56
C GLU A 215 26.06 -21.15 1.68
N SER A 216 26.10 -20.14 0.81
CA SER A 216 27.16 -19.12 0.76
C SER A 216 27.02 -17.99 1.78
N TYR A 217 25.98 -18.00 2.64
CA TYR A 217 25.71 -16.94 3.64
C TYR A 217 25.68 -17.40 5.12
N VAL A 218 26.27 -18.56 5.46
CA VAL A 218 26.47 -19.00 6.86
C VAL A 218 27.94 -18.87 7.29
#